data_AF-A0A2T7V4L5-F1
#
_entry.id   AF-A0A2T7V4L5-F1
#
_cell.length_a   1.000
_cell.length_b   1.000
_cell.length_c   1.000
_cell.angle_alpha   90.00
_cell.angle_beta   90.00
_cell.angle_gamma   90.00
#
_symmetry.space_group_name_H-M   'P 1'
#
loop_
_entity.id
_entity.type
_entity.pdbx_description
1 polymer ?
#
loop_
_entity_poly.entity_id
_entity_poly.type
_entity_poly.pdbx_seq_one_letter_code
_entity_poly.pdbx_strand_id
1 'polypeptide(L)'
;MNAGLRRLADYLGSSYWFVPTLMAFAAILLAGGMVALDSYIGSAWMDGYVWLYASRPDGARQVLSSIGGSMITVAGTVFSVTIAAVVYASGQYGPRLLTNFMRDRGNQVTLGTFIATFLYCLLVLRTIHSPEESDGAGFVPNLALLVGVVLALCSIGVLIYFIHHVPSKIHINSVLEDVGDRLLRGVDDRFPRFVGEAPDDHQAASSDIPATFRDNADAAAGRERQSVKAKDTGYIQFLDDEAVMRLAKRHDLVLRLQYQPGDFVHVGRTLMEVSPPAPCDDDCTDALRGVYTIGSRRSALQDLRFLIDELVEIAARALSPGVNDPFTAVTCLDWLGAALSDLAERSLPSHLRVDDEGTLRVIAHPVTFGSFMDRSFGALAQYCATDMIAAMRYLNALGEVSLECDQPDRRAVVRDYADKLVELAAEGLSGFNLARVRERADELRRALDAPDFKRRLRDGTAWLAGTA
;
A
#
# COMPACT_ATOMS: atom_id res chain seq x y z
N MET A 1 -4.81 -2.76 -18.86
CA MET A 1 -3.31 -2.70 -18.80
C MET A 1 -2.82 -4.03 -18.24
N ASN A 2 -1.97 -4.79 -18.95
CA ASN A 2 -1.63 -6.18 -18.60
C ASN A 2 -1.21 -6.33 -17.13
N ALA A 3 -1.78 -7.30 -16.41
CA ALA A 3 -1.47 -7.65 -15.02
C ALA A 3 0.05 -7.66 -14.69
N GLY A 4 0.86 -8.18 -15.62
CA GLY A 4 2.32 -8.22 -15.49
C GLY A 4 2.98 -6.84 -15.44
N LEU A 5 2.46 -5.84 -16.18
CA LEU A 5 3.00 -4.47 -16.17
C LEU A 5 2.68 -3.75 -14.86
N ARG A 6 1.47 -3.91 -14.32
CA ARG A 6 1.08 -3.37 -13.01
C ARG A 6 1.91 -4.00 -11.89
N ARG A 7 2.12 -5.32 -11.93
CA ARG A 7 2.99 -6.02 -10.99
C ARG A 7 4.43 -5.54 -11.09
N LEU A 8 4.97 -5.40 -12.31
CA LEU A 8 6.33 -4.92 -12.51
C LEU A 8 6.46 -3.47 -12.02
N ALA A 9 5.51 -2.60 -12.33
CA ALA A 9 5.50 -1.22 -11.83
C ALA A 9 5.43 -1.17 -10.29
N ASP A 10 4.61 -2.01 -9.66
CA ASP A 10 4.52 -2.10 -8.19
C ASP A 10 5.81 -2.66 -7.58
N TYR A 11 6.40 -3.70 -8.19
CA TYR A 11 7.67 -4.29 -7.77
C TYR A 11 8.81 -3.28 -7.89
N LEU A 12 8.94 -2.61 -9.04
CA LEU A 12 9.93 -1.57 -9.29
C LEU A 12 9.72 -0.36 -8.37
N GLY A 13 8.48 0.03 -8.10
CA GLY A 13 8.16 1.10 -7.15
C GLY A 13 8.46 0.72 -5.69
N SER A 14 8.29 -0.55 -5.32
CA SER A 14 8.64 -1.09 -3.99
C SER A 14 10.13 -1.39 -3.82
N SER A 15 10.90 -1.25 -4.88
CA SER A 15 12.31 -1.64 -4.94
C SER A 15 13.22 -0.49 -4.52
N TYR A 16 13.96 -0.69 -3.44
CA TYR A 16 14.87 0.31 -2.90
C TYR A 16 16.03 0.71 -3.85
N TRP A 17 16.36 -0.14 -4.81
CA TRP A 17 17.50 0.06 -5.72
C TRP A 17 17.11 0.60 -7.10
N PHE A 18 15.84 0.51 -7.50
CA PHE A 18 15.43 0.83 -8.87
C PHE A 18 15.68 2.31 -9.23
N VAL A 19 15.19 3.24 -8.40
CA VAL A 19 15.41 4.68 -8.60
C VAL A 19 16.90 5.05 -8.52
N PRO A 20 17.68 4.60 -7.50
CA PRO A 20 19.12 4.80 -7.49
C PRO A 20 19.85 4.29 -8.75
N THR A 21 19.50 3.11 -9.25
CA THR A 21 20.10 2.55 -10.47
C THR A 21 19.79 3.40 -11.70
N LEU A 22 18.56 3.90 -11.82
CA LEU A 22 18.19 4.81 -12.91
C LEU A 22 18.96 6.13 -12.84
N MET A 23 19.10 6.71 -11.64
CA MET A 23 19.88 7.94 -11.42
C MET A 23 21.36 7.73 -11.70
N ALA A 24 21.93 6.59 -11.29
CA ALA A 24 23.29 6.20 -11.62
C ALA A 24 23.50 6.10 -13.13
N PHE A 25 22.59 5.45 -13.85
CA PHE A 25 22.65 5.38 -15.31
C PHE A 25 22.56 6.76 -15.97
N ALA A 26 21.65 7.62 -15.49
CA ALA A 26 21.55 9.00 -15.95
C ALA A 26 22.84 9.80 -15.71
N ALA A 27 23.50 9.61 -14.56
CA ALA A 27 24.78 10.25 -14.27
C ALA A 27 25.92 9.77 -15.17
N ILE A 28 25.93 8.48 -15.55
CA ILE A 28 26.90 7.94 -16.53
C ILE A 28 26.71 8.61 -17.89
N LEU A 29 25.46 8.69 -18.36
CA LEU A 29 25.14 9.36 -19.62
C LEU A 29 25.47 10.85 -19.58
N LEU A 30 25.17 11.53 -18.45
CA LEU A 30 25.49 12.93 -18.25
C LEU A 30 27.00 13.17 -18.26
N ALA A 31 27.79 12.34 -17.58
CA ALA A 31 29.25 12.44 -17.59
C ALA A 31 29.81 12.28 -19.01
N GLY A 32 29.38 11.24 -19.73
CA GLY A 32 29.80 11.02 -21.12
C GLY A 32 29.38 12.17 -22.05
N GLY A 33 28.15 12.67 -21.90
CA GLY A 33 27.63 13.80 -22.67
C GLY A 33 28.38 15.10 -22.41
N MET A 34 28.69 15.42 -21.15
CA MET A 34 29.44 16.63 -20.80
C MET A 34 30.89 16.57 -21.27
N VAL A 35 31.55 15.41 -21.12
CA VAL A 35 32.92 15.22 -21.62
C VAL A 35 32.98 15.31 -23.15
N ALA A 36 32.00 14.73 -23.85
CA ALA A 36 31.90 14.87 -25.31
C ALA A 36 31.64 16.32 -25.71
N LEU A 37 30.80 17.04 -24.98
CA LEU A 37 30.53 18.44 -25.26
C LEU A 37 31.76 19.32 -25.03
N ASP A 38 32.51 19.08 -23.95
CA ASP A 38 33.79 19.74 -23.66
C ASP A 38 34.82 19.50 -24.77
N SER A 39 34.84 18.31 -25.39
CA SER A 39 35.77 18.01 -26.49
C SER A 39 35.40 18.70 -27.82
N TYR A 40 34.11 19.02 -28.04
CA TYR A 40 33.65 19.75 -29.23
C TYR A 40 33.72 21.28 -29.08
N ILE A 41 33.31 21.83 -27.94
CA ILE A 41 33.27 23.30 -27.72
C ILE A 41 34.66 23.86 -27.43
N GLY A 42 35.54 23.06 -26.82
CA GLY A 42 36.84 23.51 -26.35
C GLY A 42 36.75 24.50 -25.17
N SER A 43 37.89 25.08 -24.79
CA SER A 43 37.98 25.96 -23.60
C SER A 43 37.74 27.45 -23.88
N ALA A 44 37.54 27.85 -25.13
CA ALA A 44 37.54 29.26 -25.55
C ALA A 44 36.40 30.11 -24.97
N TRP A 45 35.31 29.49 -24.51
CA TRP A 45 34.18 30.19 -23.88
C TRP A 45 34.47 30.68 -22.45
N MET A 46 35.53 30.17 -21.80
CA MET A 46 35.88 30.52 -20.42
C MET A 46 36.79 31.76 -20.29
N ASP A 47 37.37 32.24 -21.39
CA ASP A 47 38.32 33.36 -21.38
C ASP A 47 37.71 34.68 -20.82
N GLY A 48 36.37 34.78 -20.74
CA GLY A 48 35.64 35.92 -20.19
C GLY A 48 35.26 35.84 -18.69
N TYR A 49 35.47 34.71 -18.01
CA TYR A 49 34.98 34.51 -16.63
C TYR A 49 36.13 34.13 -15.68
N VAL A 50 36.64 35.12 -14.92
CA VAL A 50 37.79 34.98 -14.00
C VAL A 50 37.60 33.90 -12.93
N TRP A 51 36.37 33.59 -12.53
CA TRP A 51 36.09 32.52 -11.56
C TRP A 51 36.15 31.10 -12.17
N LEU A 52 36.04 31.00 -13.50
CA LEU A 52 36.11 29.75 -14.27
C LEU A 52 37.52 29.51 -14.87
N TYR A 53 38.49 30.37 -14.60
CA TYR A 53 39.83 30.28 -15.19
C TYR A 53 40.47 28.92 -14.91
N ALA A 54 40.91 28.27 -15.98
CA ALA A 54 41.34 26.87 -16.09
C ALA A 54 41.83 26.25 -14.77
N SER A 55 41.00 25.39 -14.17
CA SER A 55 41.49 24.49 -13.14
C SER A 55 42.63 23.67 -13.76
N ARG A 56 43.84 23.80 -13.22
CA ARG A 56 44.95 22.91 -13.60
C ARG A 56 44.47 21.46 -13.48
N PRO A 57 44.92 20.54 -14.35
CA PRO A 57 44.50 19.13 -14.30
C PRO A 57 44.49 18.56 -12.87
N ASP A 58 45.51 18.87 -12.09
CA ASP A 58 45.64 18.42 -10.70
C ASP A 58 44.57 19.00 -9.76
N GLY A 59 44.22 20.28 -9.93
CA GLY A 59 43.15 20.92 -9.15
C GLY A 59 41.78 20.33 -9.48
N ALA A 60 41.49 20.12 -10.76
CA ALA A 60 40.25 19.47 -11.20
C ALA A 60 40.15 18.04 -10.66
N ARG A 61 41.24 17.27 -10.73
CA ARG A 61 41.31 15.92 -10.14
C ARG A 61 41.08 15.94 -8.64
N GLN A 62 41.70 16.88 -7.93
CA GLN A 62 41.56 17.00 -6.47
C GLN A 62 40.12 17.32 -6.07
N VAL A 63 39.46 18.25 -6.77
CA VAL A 63 38.06 18.60 -6.53
C VAL A 63 37.14 17.42 -6.78
N LEU A 64 37.23 16.77 -7.95
CA LEU A 64 36.39 15.61 -8.27
C LEU A 64 36.65 14.41 -7.35
N SER A 65 37.91 14.17 -6.97
CA SER A 65 38.29 13.11 -6.03
C SER A 65 37.73 13.40 -4.63
N SER A 66 37.82 14.65 -4.16
CA SER A 66 37.26 15.07 -2.87
C SER A 66 35.73 14.95 -2.84
N ILE A 67 35.05 15.41 -3.89
CA ILE A 67 33.60 15.25 -4.04
C ILE A 67 33.23 13.77 -4.11
N GLY A 68 33.86 12.98 -5.00
CA GLY A 68 33.58 11.55 -5.14
C GLY A 68 33.78 10.80 -3.82
N GLY A 69 34.92 10.98 -3.17
CA GLY A 69 35.24 10.36 -1.88
C GLY A 69 34.24 10.72 -0.78
N SER A 70 33.86 11.98 -0.67
CA SER A 70 32.85 12.40 0.31
C SER A 70 31.46 11.82 0.02
N MET A 71 31.04 11.78 -1.25
CA MET A 71 29.72 11.26 -1.64
C MET A 71 29.56 9.76 -1.36
N ILE A 72 30.60 8.94 -1.58
CA ILE A 72 30.52 7.51 -1.26
C ILE A 72 30.43 7.27 0.25
N THR A 73 31.14 8.07 1.06
CA THR A 73 31.04 8.01 2.53
C THR A 73 29.66 8.44 3.02
N VAL A 74 29.12 9.55 2.49
CA VAL A 74 27.77 10.03 2.84
C VAL A 74 26.71 9.00 2.45
N ALA A 75 26.81 8.40 1.26
CA ALA A 75 25.92 7.32 0.83
C ALA A 75 25.92 6.13 1.81
N GLY A 76 27.11 5.71 2.27
CA GLY A 76 27.27 4.67 3.28
C GLY A 76 26.59 5.02 4.60
N THR A 77 26.84 6.22 5.13
CA THR A 77 26.22 6.70 6.39
C THR A 77 24.70 6.77 6.28
N VAL A 78 24.17 7.33 5.20
CA VAL A 78 22.73 7.44 4.92
C VAL A 78 22.08 6.06 4.84
N PHE A 79 22.74 5.11 4.17
CA PHE A 79 22.27 3.73 4.12
C PHE A 79 22.24 3.09 5.52
N SER A 80 23.31 3.24 6.31
CA SER A 80 23.37 2.71 7.68
C SER A 80 22.29 3.31 8.59
N VAL A 81 22.08 4.62 8.55
CA VAL A 81 21.03 5.30 9.32
C VAL A 81 19.64 4.82 8.88
N THR A 82 19.40 4.66 7.58
CA THR A 82 18.13 4.17 7.05
C THR A 82 17.84 2.74 7.53
N ILE A 83 18.81 1.84 7.51
CA ILE A 83 18.65 0.47 8.02
C ILE A 83 18.43 0.46 9.54
N ALA A 84 19.15 1.29 10.30
CA ALA A 84 18.94 1.40 11.75
C ALA A 84 17.51 1.88 12.07
N ALA A 85 17.03 2.90 11.35
CA ALA A 85 15.65 3.39 11.45
C ALA A 85 14.62 2.30 11.16
N VAL A 86 14.84 1.53 10.10
CA VAL A 86 14.00 0.40 9.70
C VAL A 86 13.95 -0.69 10.78
N VAL A 87 15.10 -1.06 11.33
CA VAL A 87 15.18 -2.05 12.42
C VAL A 87 14.44 -1.56 13.66
N TYR A 88 14.61 -0.27 14.00
CA TYR A 88 13.88 0.36 15.10
C TYR A 88 12.37 0.33 14.89
N ALA A 89 11.88 0.76 13.72
CA ALA A 89 10.46 0.78 13.40
C ALA A 89 9.85 -0.63 13.37
N SER A 90 10.52 -1.61 12.76
CA SER A 90 10.09 -3.02 12.77
C SER A 90 10.05 -3.58 14.20
N GLY A 91 11.01 -3.18 15.03
CA GLY A 91 11.11 -3.55 16.43
C GLY A 91 9.99 -2.97 17.29
N GLN A 92 9.48 -1.78 16.98
CA GLN A 92 8.42 -1.12 17.75
C GLN A 92 7.01 -1.46 17.23
N TYR A 93 6.82 -1.49 15.91
CA TYR A 93 5.49 -1.39 15.32
C TYR A 93 5.07 -2.60 14.48
N GLY A 94 6.02 -3.48 14.11
CA GLY A 94 5.72 -4.73 13.39
C GLY A 94 6.55 -4.89 12.11
N PRO A 95 6.90 -6.13 11.72
CA PRO A 95 7.73 -6.40 10.54
C PRO A 95 7.10 -6.00 9.21
N ARG A 96 5.77 -5.81 9.12
CA ARG A 96 5.11 -5.43 7.86
C ARG A 96 5.48 -4.01 7.40
N LEU A 97 5.75 -3.11 8.36
CA LEU A 97 6.14 -1.73 8.10
C LEU A 97 7.52 -1.58 7.44
N LEU A 98 8.38 -2.60 7.54
CA LEU A 98 9.65 -2.68 6.80
C LEU A 98 9.47 -2.38 5.31
N THR A 99 8.39 -2.89 4.71
CA THR A 99 8.14 -2.73 3.28
C THR A 99 7.75 -1.30 2.90
N ASN A 100 7.08 -0.57 3.81
CA ASN A 100 6.69 0.81 3.60
C ASN A 100 7.92 1.75 3.59
N PHE A 101 8.87 1.54 4.50
CA PHE A 101 10.13 2.31 4.52
C PHE A 101 10.99 2.13 3.27
N MET A 102 11.05 0.91 2.72
CA MET A 102 11.82 0.63 1.52
C MET A 102 11.19 1.22 0.24
N ARG A 103 9.88 1.52 0.29
CA ARG A 103 9.12 2.17 -0.79
C ARG A 103 9.19 3.70 -0.74
N ASP A 104 9.79 4.27 0.31
CA ASP A 104 9.91 5.72 0.46
C ASP A 104 10.79 6.34 -0.64
N ARG A 105 10.19 7.21 -1.46
CA ARG A 105 10.88 7.88 -2.57
C ARG A 105 11.95 8.87 -2.10
N GLY A 106 11.77 9.49 -0.94
CA GLY A 106 12.78 10.40 -0.37
C GLY A 106 14.08 9.66 -0.08
N ASN A 107 13.99 8.46 0.52
CA ASN A 107 15.15 7.61 0.79
C ASN A 107 15.81 7.14 -0.52
N GLN A 108 15.02 6.70 -1.49
CA GLN A 108 15.51 6.23 -2.79
C GLN A 108 16.21 7.35 -3.58
N VAL A 109 15.62 8.55 -3.66
CA VAL A 109 16.23 9.71 -4.34
C VAL A 109 17.48 10.20 -3.60
N THR A 110 17.47 10.20 -2.27
CA THR A 110 18.62 10.58 -1.46
C THR A 110 19.82 9.69 -1.76
N LEU A 111 19.66 8.36 -1.63
CA LEU A 111 20.73 7.41 -1.90
C LEU A 111 21.16 7.47 -3.38
N GLY A 112 20.19 7.57 -4.28
CA GLY A 112 20.44 7.71 -5.71
C GLY A 112 21.27 8.94 -6.06
N THR A 113 21.02 10.08 -5.41
CA THR A 113 21.77 11.33 -5.62
C THR A 113 23.24 11.16 -5.25
N PHE A 114 23.53 10.60 -4.07
CA PHE A 114 24.92 10.42 -3.63
C PHE A 114 25.69 9.43 -4.52
N ILE A 115 25.07 8.30 -4.88
CA ILE A 115 25.67 7.31 -5.79
C ILE A 115 25.87 7.92 -7.19
N ALA A 116 24.89 8.65 -7.71
CA ALA A 116 24.95 9.30 -9.01
C ALA A 116 26.09 10.34 -9.06
N THR A 117 26.18 11.23 -8.07
CA THR A 117 27.25 12.24 -7.99
C THR A 117 28.63 11.60 -7.84
N PHE A 118 28.75 10.52 -7.05
CA PHE A 118 29.98 9.75 -6.95
C PHE A 118 30.42 9.16 -8.31
N LEU A 119 29.52 8.47 -9.00
CA LEU A 119 29.81 7.86 -10.30
C LEU A 119 30.14 8.90 -11.37
N TYR A 120 29.39 10.02 -11.39
CA TYR A 120 29.68 11.16 -12.23
C TYR A 120 31.12 11.65 -12.02
N CYS A 121 31.50 11.91 -10.78
CA CYS A 121 32.84 12.41 -10.46
C CYS A 121 33.94 11.42 -10.87
N LEU A 122 33.75 10.12 -10.62
CA LEU A 122 34.71 9.09 -11.03
C LEU A 122 34.89 9.00 -12.54
N LEU A 123 33.79 9.07 -13.30
CA LEU A 123 33.85 8.99 -14.76
C LEU A 123 34.52 10.22 -15.37
N VAL A 124 34.18 11.42 -14.89
CA VAL A 124 34.84 12.65 -15.34
C VAL A 124 36.32 12.64 -14.94
N LEU A 125 36.64 12.21 -13.71
CA LEU A 125 38.02 12.12 -13.21
C LEU A 125 38.90 11.25 -14.12
N ARG A 126 38.36 10.12 -14.61
CA ARG A 126 39.08 9.22 -15.53
C ARG A 126 39.46 9.87 -16.86
N THR A 127 38.78 10.93 -17.27
CA THR A 127 39.02 11.58 -18.56
C THR A 127 40.09 12.68 -18.51
N ILE A 128 40.49 13.11 -17.31
CA ILE A 128 41.51 14.15 -17.10
C ILE A 128 42.90 13.58 -17.31
N HIS A 129 43.65 14.10 -18.27
CA HIS A 129 45.03 13.70 -18.58
C HIS A 129 45.96 14.93 -18.57
N SER A 130 47.13 14.80 -17.95
CA SER A 130 48.14 15.85 -17.93
C SER A 130 48.94 15.88 -19.24
N PRO A 131 49.52 17.03 -19.63
CA PRO A 131 50.42 17.13 -20.79
C PRO A 131 51.66 16.22 -20.70
N GLU A 132 52.02 15.77 -19.49
CA GLU A 132 53.15 14.88 -19.23
C GLU A 132 52.79 13.39 -19.41
N GLU A 133 51.50 13.04 -19.37
CA GLU A 133 51.01 11.65 -19.37
C GLU A 133 50.54 11.18 -20.76
N SER A 134 50.34 12.12 -21.68
CA SER A 134 49.93 11.88 -23.05
C SER A 134 50.78 12.76 -23.95
N ASP A 135 51.23 12.23 -25.09
CA ASP A 135 52.14 12.89 -26.05
C ASP A 135 51.45 14.06 -26.81
N GLY A 136 50.68 14.90 -26.09
CA GLY A 136 49.76 15.92 -26.58
C GLY A 136 49.34 16.94 -25.51
N ALA A 137 48.43 17.86 -25.88
CA ALA A 137 47.94 18.90 -24.98
C ALA A 137 47.06 18.32 -23.86
N GLY A 138 47.32 18.69 -22.61
CA GLY A 138 46.52 18.24 -21.47
C GLY A 138 45.04 18.61 -21.60
N PHE A 139 44.15 17.73 -21.15
CA PHE A 139 42.71 17.86 -21.30
C PHE A 139 42.02 17.92 -19.94
N VAL A 140 41.24 18.98 -19.72
CA VAL A 140 40.39 19.18 -18.54
C VAL A 140 38.97 19.53 -19.01
N PRO A 141 37.97 18.68 -18.74
CA PRO A 141 36.58 18.94 -19.12
C PRO A 141 35.94 19.90 -18.09
N ASN A 142 36.07 21.21 -18.35
CA ASN A 142 35.69 22.23 -17.38
C ASN A 142 34.16 22.34 -17.21
N LEU A 143 33.37 22.12 -18.27
CA LEU A 143 31.91 22.09 -18.14
C LEU A 143 31.49 20.88 -17.28
N ALA A 144 32.11 19.72 -17.53
CA ALA A 144 31.86 18.54 -16.71
C ALA A 144 32.26 18.77 -15.23
N LEU A 145 33.36 19.47 -14.97
CA LEU A 145 33.77 19.87 -13.62
C LEU A 145 32.73 20.77 -12.95
N LEU A 146 32.24 21.80 -13.65
CA LEU A 146 31.22 22.72 -13.14
C LEU A 146 29.94 21.97 -12.75
N VAL A 147 29.47 21.07 -13.61
CA VAL A 147 28.31 20.21 -13.32
C VAL A 147 28.58 19.34 -12.09
N GLY A 148 29.80 18.80 -11.93
CA GLY A 148 30.19 18.03 -10.74
C GLY A 148 30.09 18.85 -9.45
N VAL A 149 30.52 20.11 -9.47
CA VAL A 149 30.38 21.03 -8.33
C VAL A 149 28.92 21.34 -8.03
N VAL A 150 28.10 21.60 -9.06
CA VAL A 150 26.65 21.82 -8.89
C VAL A 150 25.98 20.58 -8.29
N LEU A 151 26.30 19.38 -8.78
CA LEU A 151 25.80 18.12 -8.21
C LEU A 151 26.20 17.96 -6.75
N ALA A 152 27.42 18.35 -6.37
CA ALA A 152 27.87 18.32 -4.97
C ALA A 152 27.06 19.29 -4.08
N LEU A 153 26.76 20.49 -4.56
CA LEU A 153 25.91 21.45 -3.85
C LEU A 153 24.48 20.93 -3.70
N CYS A 154 23.92 20.33 -4.76
CA CYS A 154 22.61 19.66 -4.70
C CYS A 154 22.62 18.51 -3.69
N SER A 155 23.69 17.70 -3.65
CA SER A 155 23.85 16.62 -2.67
C SER A 155 23.81 17.14 -1.23
N ILE A 156 24.38 18.32 -0.93
CA ILE A 156 24.28 18.93 0.41
C ILE A 156 22.82 19.27 0.75
N GLY A 157 22.07 19.85 -0.18
CA GLY A 157 20.64 20.12 0.01
C GLY A 157 19.84 18.84 0.26
N VAL A 158 20.13 17.77 -0.49
CA VAL A 158 19.52 16.45 -0.32
C VAL A 158 19.90 15.82 1.02
N LEU A 159 21.12 16.03 1.52
CA LEU A 159 21.53 15.58 2.86
C LEU A 159 20.75 16.29 3.97
N ILE A 160 20.57 17.61 3.86
CA ILE A 160 19.76 18.38 4.82
C ILE A 160 18.31 17.90 4.80
N TYR A 161 17.76 17.67 3.61
CA TYR A 161 16.44 17.06 3.43
C TYR A 161 16.36 15.70 4.15
N PHE A 162 17.34 14.82 3.93
CA PHE A 162 17.37 13.48 4.54
C PHE A 162 17.36 13.51 6.07
N ILE A 163 18.14 14.42 6.66
CA ILE A 163 18.22 14.61 8.12
C ILE A 163 16.85 14.97 8.71
N HIS A 164 16.00 15.68 7.97
CA HIS A 164 14.64 16.00 8.41
C HIS A 164 13.62 14.91 8.04
N HIS A 165 13.77 14.30 6.85
CA HIS A 165 12.84 13.34 6.28
C HIS A 165 12.78 12.03 7.07
N VAL A 166 13.94 11.46 7.43
CA VAL A 166 13.95 10.14 8.11
C VAL A 166 13.28 10.18 9.48
N PRO A 167 13.60 11.11 10.40
CA PRO A 167 12.94 11.16 11.70
C PRO A 167 11.43 11.47 11.60
N SER A 168 11.02 12.37 10.69
CA SER A 168 9.61 12.75 10.53
C SER A 168 8.75 11.60 10.00
N LYS A 169 9.33 10.71 9.17
CA LYS A 169 8.66 9.50 8.67
C LYS A 169 8.66 8.33 9.64
N ILE A 170 9.55 8.31 10.64
CA ILE A 170 9.57 7.27 11.69
C ILE A 170 8.50 7.50 12.75
N HIS A 171 8.07 8.76 12.95
CA HIS A 171 7.06 9.06 13.94
C HIS A 171 5.77 8.26 13.67
N ILE A 172 5.27 7.57 14.69
CA ILE A 172 4.17 6.60 14.55
C ILE A 172 2.93 7.21 13.89
N ASN A 173 2.61 8.47 14.22
CA ASN A 173 1.48 9.17 13.62
C ASN A 173 1.62 9.31 12.10
N SER A 174 2.83 9.56 11.58
CA SER A 174 3.09 9.65 10.14
C SER A 174 2.93 8.30 9.45
N VAL A 175 3.30 7.20 10.12
CA VAL A 175 3.12 5.84 9.61
C VAL A 175 1.64 5.47 9.59
N LEU A 176 0.92 5.76 10.67
CA LEU A 176 -0.52 5.54 10.77
C LEU A 176 -1.30 6.36 9.76
N GLU A 177 -0.93 7.63 9.56
CA GLU A 177 -1.49 8.50 8.53
C GLU A 177 -1.26 7.91 7.13
N ASP A 178 -0.04 7.49 6.79
CA ASP A 178 0.23 6.89 5.48
C ASP A 178 -0.52 5.57 5.23
N VAL A 179 -0.68 4.72 6.24
CA VAL A 179 -1.47 3.49 6.13
C VAL A 179 -2.96 3.81 6.03
N GLY A 180 -3.45 4.73 6.87
CA GLY A 180 -4.84 5.18 6.90
C GLY A 180 -5.29 5.85 5.61
N ASP A 181 -4.49 6.79 5.08
CA ASP A 181 -4.74 7.45 3.81
C ASP A 181 -4.72 6.48 2.63
N ARG A 182 -3.86 5.46 2.66
CA ARG A 182 -3.87 4.39 1.64
C ARG A 182 -5.13 3.54 1.74
N LEU A 183 -5.61 3.29 2.96
CA LEU A 183 -6.84 2.53 3.18
C LEU A 183 -8.06 3.32 2.67
N LEU A 184 -8.18 4.60 3.03
CA LEU A 184 -9.25 5.49 2.57
C LEU A 184 -9.25 5.63 1.05
N ARG A 185 -8.09 5.94 0.45
CA ARG A 185 -7.97 5.97 -1.03
C ARG A 185 -8.31 4.63 -1.68
N GLY A 186 -7.94 3.52 -1.04
CA GLY A 186 -8.29 2.20 -1.53
C GLY A 186 -9.79 1.91 -1.46
N VAL A 187 -10.49 2.42 -0.45
CA VAL A 187 -11.96 2.38 -0.36
C VAL A 187 -12.57 3.26 -1.45
N ASP A 188 -12.02 4.46 -1.69
CA ASP A 188 -12.39 5.35 -2.80
C ASP A 188 -12.30 4.68 -4.17
N ASP A 189 -11.13 4.14 -4.49
CA ASP A 189 -10.85 3.54 -5.79
C ASP A 189 -11.68 2.27 -6.04
N ARG A 190 -11.94 1.48 -4.99
CA ARG A 190 -12.60 0.17 -5.12
C ARG A 190 -14.12 0.25 -5.01
N PHE A 191 -14.64 1.21 -4.26
CA PHE A 191 -16.07 1.32 -3.95
C PHE A 191 -16.55 2.77 -4.18
N PRO A 192 -16.39 3.35 -5.38
CA PRO A 192 -16.63 4.77 -5.62
C PRO A 192 -18.03 5.21 -5.16
N ARG A 193 -18.13 6.43 -4.63
CA ARG A 193 -19.42 7.04 -4.28
C ARG A 193 -20.14 7.43 -5.57
N PHE A 194 -21.43 7.09 -5.68
CA PHE A 194 -22.26 7.49 -6.82
C PHE A 194 -23.19 8.64 -6.39
N VAL A 195 -23.18 9.74 -7.15
CA VAL A 195 -24.12 10.86 -6.97
C VAL A 195 -25.19 10.74 -8.07
N GLY A 196 -26.41 10.34 -7.69
CA GLY A 196 -27.48 10.04 -8.63
C GLY A 196 -27.85 8.54 -8.62
N GLU A 197 -28.35 8.02 -9.74
CA GLU A 197 -28.52 6.57 -9.89
C GLU A 197 -27.13 5.91 -9.95
N ALA A 198 -26.93 4.88 -9.12
CA ALA A 198 -25.80 3.98 -9.27
C ALA A 198 -25.80 3.42 -10.71
N PRO A 199 -24.64 3.11 -11.31
CA PRO A 199 -24.60 2.44 -12.62
C PRO A 199 -25.57 1.28 -12.56
N ASP A 200 -26.46 1.17 -13.56
CA ASP A 200 -27.51 0.15 -13.62
C ASP A 200 -26.94 -1.15 -13.06
N ASP A 201 -27.37 -1.48 -11.84
CA ASP A 201 -26.96 -2.69 -11.18
C ASP A 201 -27.81 -3.75 -11.88
N HIS A 202 -27.37 -4.15 -13.08
CA HIS A 202 -27.90 -5.28 -13.81
C HIS A 202 -27.64 -6.50 -12.90
N GLN A 203 -28.49 -6.64 -11.89
CA GLN A 203 -28.36 -7.66 -10.88
C GLN A 203 -28.83 -8.95 -11.53
N ALA A 204 -27.87 -9.83 -11.80
CA ALA A 204 -28.21 -11.21 -12.06
C ALA A 204 -29.03 -11.73 -10.86
N ALA A 205 -30.19 -12.27 -11.15
CA ALA A 205 -31.00 -12.91 -10.13
C ALA A 205 -30.33 -14.23 -9.72
N SER A 206 -30.67 -14.74 -8.52
CA SER A 206 -30.19 -16.07 -8.10
C SER A 206 -30.62 -17.18 -9.07
N SER A 207 -31.67 -16.94 -9.88
CA SER A 207 -32.10 -17.81 -10.97
C SER A 207 -31.09 -17.92 -12.11
N ASP A 208 -30.21 -16.93 -12.28
CA ASP A 208 -29.26 -16.87 -13.39
C ASP A 208 -27.98 -17.64 -13.08
N ILE A 209 -27.79 -18.02 -11.81
CA ILE A 209 -26.70 -18.89 -11.37
C ILE A 209 -26.88 -20.27 -12.01
N PRO A 210 -25.87 -20.79 -12.76
CA PRO A 210 -25.89 -22.13 -13.31
C PRO A 210 -26.17 -23.18 -12.24
N ALA A 211 -26.93 -24.23 -12.57
CA ALA A 211 -27.32 -25.28 -11.62
C ALA A 211 -26.10 -25.89 -10.89
N THR A 212 -24.96 -26.05 -11.58
CA THR A 212 -23.71 -26.56 -10.99
C THR A 212 -23.11 -25.69 -9.87
N PHE A 213 -23.50 -24.42 -9.76
CA PHE A 213 -22.96 -23.47 -8.79
C PHE A 213 -23.93 -23.13 -7.65
N ARG A 214 -25.15 -23.66 -7.67
CA ARG A 214 -26.13 -23.46 -6.59
C ARG A 214 -25.79 -24.32 -5.38
N ASP A 215 -26.13 -23.84 -4.18
CA ASP A 215 -25.84 -24.57 -2.93
C ASP A 215 -26.56 -25.93 -2.84
N ASN A 216 -27.67 -26.08 -3.54
CA ASN A 216 -28.45 -27.30 -3.63
C ASN A 216 -28.14 -28.17 -4.87
N ALA A 217 -27.00 -27.92 -5.54
CA ALA A 217 -26.58 -28.70 -6.70
C ALA A 217 -26.36 -30.17 -6.33
N ASP A 218 -26.95 -31.08 -7.12
CA ASP A 218 -26.69 -32.50 -6.97
C ASP A 218 -25.31 -32.89 -7.57
N ALA A 219 -24.90 -34.14 -7.34
CA ALA A 219 -23.62 -34.64 -7.83
C ALA A 219 -23.53 -34.70 -9.37
N ALA A 220 -24.66 -34.69 -10.08
CA ALA A 220 -24.67 -34.71 -11.54
C ALA A 220 -24.44 -33.31 -12.10
N ALA A 221 -25.19 -32.31 -11.62
CA ALA A 221 -24.98 -30.90 -11.92
C ALA A 221 -23.56 -30.46 -11.53
N GLY A 222 -23.06 -30.90 -10.38
CA GLY A 222 -21.70 -30.58 -9.92
C GLY A 222 -20.56 -31.12 -10.81
N ARG A 223 -20.84 -32.04 -11.76
CA ARG A 223 -19.88 -32.50 -12.77
C ARG A 223 -19.83 -31.60 -14.01
N GLU A 224 -20.77 -30.67 -14.16
CA GLU A 224 -20.85 -29.73 -15.30
C GLU A 224 -20.01 -28.48 -15.05
N ARG A 225 -18.82 -28.67 -14.45
CA ARG A 225 -17.85 -27.61 -14.21
C ARG A 225 -16.43 -28.11 -14.36
N GLN A 226 -15.56 -27.26 -14.88
CA GLN A 226 -14.13 -27.50 -15.02
C GLN A 226 -13.33 -26.68 -14.02
N SER A 227 -12.31 -27.27 -13.41
CA SER A 227 -11.45 -26.59 -12.43
C SER A 227 -10.18 -26.04 -13.07
N VAL A 228 -9.94 -24.75 -12.92
CA VAL A 228 -8.67 -24.11 -13.26
C VAL A 228 -7.78 -24.15 -12.02
N LYS A 229 -6.75 -25.00 -12.03
CA LYS A 229 -5.86 -25.23 -10.88
C LYS A 229 -4.64 -24.31 -10.88
N ALA A 230 -4.18 -23.89 -9.71
CA ALA A 230 -2.94 -23.14 -9.53
C ALA A 230 -1.72 -23.97 -9.95
N LYS A 231 -0.80 -23.34 -10.69
CA LYS A 231 0.51 -23.92 -11.06
C LYS A 231 1.63 -23.49 -10.10
N ASP A 232 1.38 -22.48 -9.26
CA ASP A 232 2.34 -21.90 -8.31
C ASP A 232 1.79 -21.89 -6.87
N THR A 233 2.68 -21.77 -5.88
CA THR A 233 2.33 -21.55 -4.47
C THR A 233 2.70 -20.12 -4.06
N GLY A 234 1.80 -19.41 -3.39
CA GLY A 234 2.07 -18.07 -2.87
C GLY A 234 0.80 -17.27 -2.59
N TYR A 235 0.97 -15.97 -2.32
CA TYR A 235 -0.11 -15.02 -2.19
C TYR A 235 -0.61 -14.56 -3.55
N ILE A 236 -1.93 -14.50 -3.73
CA ILE A 236 -2.53 -13.83 -4.87
C ILE A 236 -2.34 -12.32 -4.71
N GLN A 237 -1.54 -11.71 -5.57
CA GLN A 237 -1.21 -10.28 -5.50
C GLN A 237 -2.16 -9.44 -6.35
N PHE A 238 -2.64 -10.00 -7.46
CA PHE A 238 -3.47 -9.30 -8.43
C PHE A 238 -4.39 -10.27 -9.17
N LEU A 239 -5.60 -9.80 -9.46
CA LEU A 239 -6.61 -10.40 -10.33
C LEU A 239 -6.98 -9.38 -11.41
N ASP A 240 -6.79 -9.76 -12.68
CA ASP A 240 -7.16 -8.91 -13.82
C ASP A 240 -8.67 -9.02 -14.11
N ASP A 241 -9.49 -8.26 -13.39
CA ASP A 241 -10.96 -8.30 -13.52
C ASP A 241 -11.43 -8.04 -14.97
N GLU A 242 -10.75 -7.16 -15.71
CA GLU A 242 -11.04 -6.90 -17.14
C GLU A 242 -10.74 -8.14 -18.00
N ALA A 243 -9.60 -8.80 -17.80
CA ALA A 243 -9.29 -10.03 -18.51
C ALA A 243 -10.25 -11.17 -18.16
N VAL A 244 -10.63 -11.32 -16.89
CA VAL A 244 -11.64 -12.29 -16.45
C VAL A 244 -12.95 -12.07 -17.19
N MET A 245 -13.48 -10.84 -17.21
CA MET A 245 -14.74 -10.52 -17.87
C MET A 245 -14.67 -10.74 -19.39
N ARG A 246 -13.58 -10.30 -20.04
CA ARG A 246 -13.39 -10.49 -21.49
C ARG A 246 -13.29 -11.96 -21.88
N LEU A 247 -12.58 -12.78 -21.09
CA LEU A 247 -12.46 -14.22 -21.34
C LEU A 247 -13.80 -14.92 -21.12
N ALA A 248 -14.51 -14.58 -20.05
CA ALA A 248 -15.84 -15.11 -19.77
C ALA A 248 -16.81 -14.80 -20.92
N LYS A 249 -16.85 -13.54 -21.39
CA LYS A 249 -17.71 -13.12 -22.51
C LYS A 249 -17.32 -13.79 -23.83
N ARG A 250 -16.03 -13.84 -24.16
CA ARG A 250 -15.52 -14.42 -25.43
C ARG A 250 -15.89 -15.89 -25.59
N HIS A 251 -15.82 -16.66 -24.50
CA HIS A 251 -16.03 -18.10 -24.52
C HIS A 251 -17.43 -18.50 -24.01
N ASP A 252 -18.30 -17.53 -23.76
CA ASP A 252 -19.63 -17.71 -23.19
C ASP A 252 -19.64 -18.55 -21.88
N LEU A 253 -18.80 -18.14 -20.92
CA LEU A 253 -18.57 -18.84 -19.66
C LEU A 253 -19.12 -18.06 -18.46
N VAL A 254 -19.48 -18.82 -17.43
CA VAL A 254 -19.69 -18.38 -16.05
C VAL A 254 -18.54 -18.90 -15.19
N LEU A 255 -17.81 -17.97 -14.56
CA LEU A 255 -16.63 -18.25 -13.76
C LEU A 255 -16.92 -18.08 -12.28
N ARG A 256 -16.72 -19.10 -11.45
CA ARG A 256 -16.76 -18.99 -9.99
C ARG A 256 -15.35 -18.86 -9.42
N LEU A 257 -15.01 -17.69 -8.91
CA LEU A 257 -13.70 -17.42 -8.31
C LEU A 257 -13.63 -18.02 -6.90
N GLN A 258 -12.59 -18.80 -6.63
CA GLN A 258 -12.39 -19.43 -5.31
C GLN A 258 -11.40 -18.66 -4.43
N TYR A 259 -10.62 -17.76 -5.03
CA TYR A 259 -9.64 -16.95 -4.33
C TYR A 259 -9.70 -15.49 -4.78
N GLN A 260 -9.37 -14.59 -3.86
CA GLN A 260 -9.26 -13.15 -4.07
C GLN A 260 -7.84 -12.64 -3.77
N PRO A 261 -7.46 -11.45 -4.29
CA PRO A 261 -6.19 -10.82 -3.94
C PRO A 261 -6.00 -10.71 -2.42
N GLY A 262 -4.86 -11.20 -1.92
CA GLY A 262 -4.52 -11.32 -0.51
C GLY A 262 -4.50 -12.75 0.03
N ASP A 263 -5.20 -13.68 -0.63
CA ASP A 263 -5.28 -15.06 -0.17
C ASP A 263 -4.02 -15.86 -0.54
N PHE A 264 -3.69 -16.89 0.26
CA PHE A 264 -2.59 -17.81 -0.01
C PHE A 264 -3.10 -19.07 -0.73
N VAL A 265 -2.49 -19.43 -1.85
CA VAL A 265 -2.83 -20.60 -2.66
C VAL A 265 -1.66 -21.58 -2.75
N HIS A 266 -1.97 -22.87 -2.82
CA HIS A 266 -1.02 -23.94 -3.05
C HIS A 266 -1.16 -24.50 -4.46
N VAL A 267 -0.06 -25.01 -5.02
CA VAL A 267 -0.08 -25.76 -6.29
C VAL A 267 -1.16 -26.84 -6.28
N GLY A 268 -1.92 -26.94 -7.38
CA GLY A 268 -2.99 -27.93 -7.57
C GLY A 268 -4.35 -27.54 -6.98
N ARG A 269 -4.45 -26.47 -6.18
CA ARG A 269 -5.73 -25.95 -5.68
C ARG A 269 -6.51 -25.25 -6.79
N THR A 270 -7.84 -25.36 -6.76
CA THR A 270 -8.73 -24.74 -7.74
C THR A 270 -8.80 -23.23 -7.53
N LEU A 271 -8.26 -22.44 -8.45
CA LEU A 271 -8.32 -20.98 -8.45
C LEU A 271 -9.71 -20.47 -8.80
N MET A 272 -10.31 -21.09 -9.82
CA MET A 272 -11.67 -20.82 -10.27
C MET A 272 -12.30 -22.06 -10.88
N GLU A 273 -13.62 -22.08 -10.94
CA GLU A 273 -14.41 -23.09 -11.63
C GLU A 273 -15.14 -22.46 -12.81
N VAL A 274 -15.28 -23.22 -13.89
CA VAL A 274 -15.80 -22.77 -15.19
C VAL A 274 -17.03 -23.58 -15.55
N SER A 275 -18.11 -22.92 -15.98
CA SER A 275 -19.31 -23.56 -16.53
C SER A 275 -19.84 -22.78 -17.73
N PRO A 276 -20.32 -23.42 -18.81
CA PRO A 276 -20.18 -24.86 -19.07
C PRO A 276 -18.71 -25.26 -19.33
N PRO A 277 -18.33 -26.54 -19.18
CA PRO A 277 -16.94 -26.97 -19.34
C PRO A 277 -16.51 -27.05 -20.82
N ALA A 278 -17.41 -27.44 -21.71
CA ALA A 278 -17.12 -27.74 -23.11
C ALA A 278 -16.48 -26.60 -23.95
N PRO A 279 -16.79 -25.29 -23.73
CA PRO A 279 -16.18 -24.21 -24.52
C PRO A 279 -14.75 -23.85 -24.10
N CYS A 280 -14.22 -24.43 -23.00
CA CYS A 280 -12.92 -24.06 -22.46
C CYS A 280 -11.88 -25.17 -22.70
N ASP A 281 -11.11 -25.00 -23.77
CA ASP A 281 -9.93 -25.80 -24.08
C ASP A 281 -8.74 -25.51 -23.15
N ASP A 282 -7.60 -26.15 -23.42
CA ASP A 282 -6.38 -25.97 -22.63
C ASP A 282 -5.83 -24.53 -22.74
N ASP A 283 -5.96 -23.89 -23.90
CA ASP A 283 -5.53 -22.49 -24.12
C ASP A 283 -6.41 -21.51 -23.32
N CYS A 284 -7.73 -21.71 -23.32
CA CYS A 284 -8.68 -21.01 -22.45
C CYS A 284 -8.30 -21.19 -20.97
N THR A 285 -8.01 -22.42 -20.55
CA THR A 285 -7.62 -22.73 -19.16
C THR A 285 -6.31 -22.05 -18.76
N ASP A 286 -5.33 -22.01 -19.66
CA ASP A 286 -4.06 -21.32 -19.45
C ASP A 286 -4.23 -19.79 -19.40
N ALA A 287 -5.08 -19.22 -20.27
CA ALA A 287 -5.44 -17.80 -20.25
C ALA A 287 -6.18 -17.41 -18.96
N LEU A 288 -7.16 -18.21 -18.54
CA LEU A 288 -7.90 -18.02 -17.29
C LEU A 288 -6.99 -18.15 -16.07
N ARG A 289 -5.98 -19.02 -16.10
CA ARG A 289 -4.98 -19.06 -15.03
C ARG A 289 -4.11 -17.79 -15.03
N GLY A 290 -3.76 -17.28 -16.21
CA GLY A 290 -2.93 -16.10 -16.41
C GLY A 290 -3.54 -14.79 -15.91
N VAL A 291 -4.83 -14.75 -15.58
CA VAL A 291 -5.47 -13.57 -14.95
C VAL A 291 -5.04 -13.39 -13.49
N TYR A 292 -4.54 -14.44 -12.84
CA TYR A 292 -4.01 -14.39 -11.49
C TYR A 292 -2.51 -14.16 -11.49
N THR A 293 -2.08 -13.23 -10.64
CA THR A 293 -0.66 -13.03 -10.34
C THR A 293 -0.36 -13.55 -8.93
N ILE A 294 0.51 -14.56 -8.83
CA ILE A 294 0.91 -15.18 -7.57
C ILE A 294 2.35 -14.76 -7.21
N GLY A 295 2.59 -14.38 -5.96
CA GLY A 295 3.92 -13.99 -5.47
C GLY A 295 4.20 -14.44 -4.03
N SER A 296 5.46 -14.32 -3.60
CA SER A 296 5.91 -14.80 -2.28
C SER A 296 5.46 -13.93 -1.10
N ARG A 297 5.00 -12.70 -1.36
CA ARG A 297 4.55 -11.75 -0.34
C ARG A 297 3.16 -11.25 -0.65
N ARG A 298 2.36 -11.01 0.38
CA ARG A 298 1.08 -10.29 0.27
C ARG A 298 1.34 -8.83 -0.12
N SER A 299 0.40 -8.22 -0.86
CA SER A 299 0.51 -6.84 -1.34
C SER A 299 -0.80 -6.10 -1.09
N ALA A 300 -0.72 -4.80 -0.81
CA ALA A 300 -1.86 -3.90 -0.68
C ALA A 300 -2.53 -3.55 -2.03
N LEU A 301 -1.91 -3.89 -3.16
CA LEU A 301 -2.29 -3.41 -4.50
C LEU A 301 -3.79 -3.60 -4.85
N GLN A 302 -4.37 -4.73 -4.47
CA GLN A 302 -5.81 -5.02 -4.61
C GLN A 302 -6.41 -5.61 -3.33
N ASP A 303 -5.77 -5.41 -2.19
CA ASP A 303 -6.16 -6.03 -0.92
C ASP A 303 -6.22 -5.00 0.21
N LEU A 304 -7.37 -4.36 0.35
CA LEU A 304 -7.66 -3.44 1.47
C LEU A 304 -7.50 -4.11 2.82
N ARG A 305 -7.72 -5.42 2.87
CA ARG A 305 -7.62 -6.21 4.08
C ARG A 305 -6.18 -6.27 4.59
N PHE A 306 -5.19 -6.07 3.73
CA PHE A 306 -3.78 -5.97 4.14
C PHE A 306 -3.53 -4.70 4.95
N LEU A 307 -4.08 -3.55 4.52
CA LEU A 307 -3.92 -2.27 5.21
C LEU A 307 -4.66 -2.27 6.56
N ILE A 308 -5.84 -2.91 6.61
CA ILE A 308 -6.54 -3.16 7.87
C ILE A 308 -5.68 -4.01 8.81
N ASP A 309 -5.10 -5.11 8.33
CA ASP A 309 -4.22 -5.95 9.14
C ASP A 309 -2.98 -5.20 9.64
N GLU A 310 -2.44 -4.24 8.88
CA GLU A 310 -1.33 -3.39 9.35
C GLU A 310 -1.77 -2.51 10.54
N LEU A 311 -2.93 -1.84 10.46
CA LEU A 311 -3.46 -1.05 11.58
C LEU A 311 -3.80 -1.91 12.79
N VAL A 312 -4.38 -3.10 12.55
CA VAL A 312 -4.70 -4.07 13.62
C VAL A 312 -3.43 -4.58 14.29
N GLU A 313 -2.38 -4.89 13.53
CA GLU A 313 -1.09 -5.33 14.08
C GLU A 313 -0.45 -4.25 14.96
N ILE A 314 -0.48 -2.99 14.52
CA ILE A 314 0.06 -1.87 15.30
C ILE A 314 -0.75 -1.69 16.60
N ALA A 315 -2.08 -1.66 16.52
CA ALA A 315 -2.94 -1.49 17.68
C ALA A 315 -2.83 -2.66 18.68
N ALA A 316 -2.88 -3.90 18.20
CA ALA A 316 -2.72 -5.08 19.05
C ALA A 316 -1.36 -5.11 19.74
N ARG A 317 -0.30 -4.67 19.04
CA ARG A 317 1.04 -4.57 19.62
C ARG A 317 1.14 -3.45 20.65
N ALA A 318 0.55 -2.30 20.37
CA ALA A 318 0.51 -1.17 21.29
C ALA A 318 -0.23 -1.53 22.59
N LEU A 319 -1.33 -2.29 22.51
CA LEU A 319 -2.09 -2.79 23.65
C LEU A 319 -1.49 -4.03 24.31
N SER A 320 -0.40 -4.59 23.77
CA SER A 320 0.23 -5.75 24.37
C SER A 320 0.85 -5.39 25.73
N PRO A 321 0.93 -6.34 26.68
CA PRO A 321 1.49 -6.08 28.01
C PRO A 321 2.93 -5.54 28.01
N GLY A 322 3.70 -5.79 26.94
CA GLY A 322 5.08 -5.33 26.82
C GLY A 322 5.23 -3.87 26.37
N VAL A 323 4.21 -3.29 25.74
CA VAL A 323 4.24 -1.89 25.24
C VAL A 323 3.30 -1.01 26.07
N ASN A 324 2.05 -1.43 26.23
CA ASN A 324 1.01 -0.75 27.01
C ASN A 324 0.82 0.74 26.63
N ASP A 325 0.67 1.01 25.34
CA ASP A 325 0.43 2.33 24.77
C ASP A 325 -0.99 2.41 24.14
N PRO A 326 -2.03 2.72 24.94
CA PRO A 326 -3.38 2.79 24.43
C PRO A 326 -3.61 3.95 23.44
N PHE A 327 -2.80 5.00 23.44
CA PHE A 327 -3.02 6.17 22.56
C PHE A 327 -2.63 5.87 21.11
N THR A 328 -1.60 5.05 20.89
CA THR A 328 -1.30 4.54 19.54
C THR A 328 -2.46 3.67 19.04
N ALA A 329 -3.05 2.83 19.89
CA ALA A 329 -4.21 2.02 19.51
C ALA A 329 -5.47 2.86 19.24
N VAL A 330 -5.71 3.91 20.03
CA VAL A 330 -6.76 4.92 19.78
C VAL A 330 -6.62 5.50 18.37
N THR A 331 -5.41 5.90 17.98
CA THR A 331 -5.16 6.46 16.64
C THR A 331 -5.43 5.44 15.54
N CYS A 332 -5.11 4.16 15.76
CA CYS A 332 -5.45 3.09 14.80
C CYS A 332 -6.98 2.89 14.68
N LEU A 333 -7.69 2.94 15.81
CA LEU A 333 -9.16 2.86 15.84
C LEU A 333 -9.80 4.05 15.12
N ASP A 334 -9.18 5.24 15.16
CA ASP A 334 -9.63 6.42 14.40
C ASP A 334 -9.58 6.17 12.90
N TRP A 335 -8.44 5.69 12.39
CA TRP A 335 -8.29 5.39 10.95
C TRP A 335 -9.18 4.23 10.49
N LEU A 336 -9.31 3.18 11.31
CA LEU A 336 -10.21 2.06 11.02
C LEU A 336 -11.69 2.50 11.05
N GLY A 337 -12.07 3.31 12.03
CA GLY A 337 -13.40 3.91 12.15
C GLY A 337 -13.72 4.78 10.95
N ALA A 338 -12.82 5.69 10.56
CA ALA A 338 -12.99 6.54 9.38
C ALA A 338 -13.18 5.71 8.09
N ALA A 339 -12.36 4.68 7.88
CA ALA A 339 -12.48 3.82 6.71
C ALA A 339 -13.79 3.01 6.68
N LEU A 340 -14.28 2.57 7.84
CA LEU A 340 -15.54 1.83 7.94
C LEU A 340 -16.76 2.74 7.85
N SER A 341 -16.71 3.97 8.38
CA SER A 341 -17.76 4.98 8.18
C SER A 341 -17.88 5.30 6.69
N ASP A 342 -16.76 5.51 6.01
CA ASP A 342 -16.73 5.76 4.58
C ASP A 342 -17.25 4.56 3.77
N LEU A 343 -16.90 3.32 4.18
CA LEU A 343 -17.46 2.09 3.61
C LEU A 343 -18.97 1.94 3.88
N ALA A 344 -19.45 2.43 5.02
CA ALA A 344 -20.85 2.32 5.45
C ALA A 344 -21.81 3.12 4.54
N GLU A 345 -21.34 4.17 3.87
CA GLU A 345 -22.12 4.94 2.89
C GLU A 345 -22.14 4.30 1.49
N ARG A 346 -21.26 3.33 1.22
CA ARG A 346 -21.02 2.79 -0.12
C ARG A 346 -21.83 1.54 -0.43
N SER A 347 -22.26 1.44 -1.69
CA SER A 347 -22.78 0.21 -2.27
C SER A 347 -21.63 -0.76 -2.55
N LEU A 348 -21.59 -1.87 -1.80
CA LEU A 348 -20.63 -2.94 -2.07
C LEU A 348 -21.07 -3.70 -3.32
N PRO A 349 -20.16 -4.02 -4.25
CA PRO A 349 -20.50 -4.67 -5.50
C PRO A 349 -21.12 -6.03 -5.25
N SER A 350 -22.11 -6.38 -6.07
CA SER A 350 -22.67 -7.72 -6.06
C SER A 350 -21.57 -8.77 -6.29
N HIS A 351 -21.68 -9.87 -5.57
CA HIS A 351 -20.85 -11.06 -5.79
C HIS A 351 -21.15 -11.71 -7.15
N LEU A 352 -22.31 -11.40 -7.76
CA LEU A 352 -22.68 -11.78 -9.11
C LEU A 352 -22.37 -10.62 -10.05
N ARG A 353 -21.42 -10.81 -10.96
CA ARG A 353 -20.98 -9.78 -11.91
C ARG A 353 -21.43 -10.15 -13.32
N VAL A 354 -22.10 -9.20 -13.95
CA VAL A 354 -22.60 -9.32 -15.31
C VAL A 354 -21.73 -8.57 -16.31
N ASP A 355 -21.84 -8.90 -17.59
CA ASP A 355 -21.27 -8.11 -18.68
C ASP A 355 -22.20 -6.96 -19.11
N ASP A 356 -21.76 -6.18 -20.10
CA ASP A 356 -22.51 -5.04 -20.66
C ASP A 356 -23.87 -5.44 -21.29
N GLU A 357 -24.12 -6.75 -21.49
CA GLU A 357 -25.38 -7.29 -22.01
C GLU A 357 -26.29 -7.82 -20.88
N GLY A 358 -25.89 -7.64 -19.61
CA GLY A 358 -26.62 -8.12 -18.43
C GLY A 358 -26.48 -9.62 -18.18
N THR A 359 -25.58 -10.31 -18.88
CA THR A 359 -25.39 -11.77 -18.71
C THR A 359 -24.42 -12.05 -17.57
N LEU A 360 -24.77 -12.98 -16.66
CA LEU A 360 -23.89 -13.39 -15.57
C LEU A 360 -22.59 -14.00 -16.12
N ARG A 361 -21.44 -13.45 -15.72
CA ARG A 361 -20.11 -13.93 -16.14
C ARG A 361 -19.23 -14.37 -14.98
N VAL A 362 -19.34 -13.72 -13.82
CA VAL A 362 -18.45 -14.01 -12.68
C VAL A 362 -19.24 -14.11 -11.39
N ILE A 363 -19.00 -15.19 -10.64
CA ILE A 363 -19.43 -15.38 -9.26
C ILE A 363 -18.18 -15.23 -8.38
N ALA A 364 -18.06 -14.07 -7.74
CA ALA A 364 -16.97 -13.75 -6.83
C ALA A 364 -17.35 -14.09 -5.37
N HIS A 365 -16.36 -14.02 -4.47
CA HIS A 365 -16.65 -14.08 -3.04
C HIS A 365 -17.35 -12.79 -2.60
N PRO A 366 -18.44 -12.86 -1.80
CA PRO A 366 -19.14 -11.67 -1.35
C PRO A 366 -18.25 -10.82 -0.46
N VAL A 367 -18.16 -9.54 -0.81
CA VAL A 367 -17.52 -8.52 0.02
C VAL A 367 -18.62 -7.90 0.87
N THR A 368 -18.57 -8.10 2.18
CA THR A 368 -19.61 -7.61 3.10
C THR A 368 -19.03 -6.63 4.11
N PHE A 369 -19.87 -5.69 4.55
CA PHE A 369 -19.53 -4.78 5.63
C PHE A 369 -19.10 -5.55 6.89
N GLY A 370 -19.82 -6.62 7.24
CA GLY A 370 -19.48 -7.51 8.35
C GLY A 370 -18.08 -8.12 8.25
N SER A 371 -17.63 -8.52 7.05
CA SER A 371 -16.28 -9.06 6.87
C SER A 371 -15.16 -8.05 7.16
N PHE A 372 -15.39 -6.77 6.87
CA PHE A 372 -14.45 -5.70 7.19
C PHE A 372 -14.51 -5.29 8.66
N MET A 373 -15.70 -5.31 9.27
CA MET A 373 -15.88 -5.09 10.71
C MET A 373 -15.18 -6.18 11.52
N ASP A 374 -15.32 -7.45 11.12
CA ASP A 374 -14.68 -8.58 11.80
C ASP A 374 -13.16 -8.49 11.76
N ARG A 375 -12.63 -8.14 10.59
CA ARG A 375 -11.20 -8.06 10.40
C ARG A 375 -10.55 -6.86 11.08
N SER A 376 -11.31 -5.81 11.35
CA SER A 376 -10.84 -4.60 12.04
C SER A 376 -11.20 -4.64 13.52
N PHE A 377 -12.43 -4.25 13.86
CA PHE A 377 -12.95 -4.20 15.22
C PHE A 377 -13.02 -5.59 15.86
N GLY A 378 -13.47 -6.61 15.13
CA GLY A 378 -13.49 -8.00 15.66
C GLY A 378 -12.12 -8.50 16.10
N ALA A 379 -11.08 -8.29 15.28
CA ALA A 379 -9.71 -8.66 15.60
C ALA A 379 -9.13 -7.88 16.80
N LEU A 380 -9.54 -6.62 16.98
CA LEU A 380 -9.08 -5.76 18.07
C LEU A 380 -9.88 -5.89 19.36
N ALA A 381 -11.09 -6.48 19.32
CA ALA A 381 -12.00 -6.53 20.46
C ALA A 381 -11.33 -7.10 21.73
N GLN A 382 -10.60 -8.21 21.62
CA GLN A 382 -9.91 -8.83 22.76
C GLN A 382 -8.81 -7.94 23.37
N TYR A 383 -8.12 -7.14 22.55
CA TYR A 383 -7.05 -6.25 23.02
C TYR A 383 -7.63 -4.99 23.65
N CYS A 384 -8.64 -4.40 23.00
CA CYS A 384 -9.33 -3.22 23.52
C CYS A 384 -10.08 -3.54 24.80
N ALA A 385 -10.66 -4.74 24.93
CA ALA A 385 -11.41 -5.16 26.11
C ALA A 385 -10.60 -5.16 27.40
N THR A 386 -9.26 -5.25 27.33
CA THR A 386 -8.39 -5.25 28.53
C THR A 386 -7.89 -3.86 28.93
N ASP A 387 -8.16 -2.82 28.14
CA ASP A 387 -7.74 -1.44 28.42
C ASP A 387 -8.94 -0.48 28.32
N MET A 388 -9.20 0.27 29.39
CA MET A 388 -10.38 1.16 29.45
C MET A 388 -10.33 2.25 28.37
N ILE A 389 -9.17 2.83 28.09
CA ILE A 389 -9.04 3.94 27.13
C ILE A 389 -9.36 3.43 25.73
N ALA A 390 -8.77 2.29 25.35
CA ALA A 390 -9.00 1.64 24.08
C ALA A 390 -10.46 1.15 23.92
N ALA A 391 -11.02 0.51 24.95
CA ALA A 391 -12.43 0.07 24.94
C ALA A 391 -13.41 1.24 24.74
N MET A 392 -13.18 2.36 25.43
CA MET A 392 -14.00 3.55 25.27
C MET A 392 -13.90 4.11 23.85
N ARG A 393 -12.69 4.21 23.29
CA ARG A 393 -12.54 4.69 21.90
C ARG A 393 -13.14 3.71 20.89
N TYR A 394 -13.01 2.41 21.10
CA TYR A 394 -13.63 1.38 20.26
C TYR A 394 -15.14 1.59 20.16
N LEU A 395 -15.83 1.75 21.31
CA LEU A 395 -17.27 2.02 21.33
C LEU A 395 -17.63 3.36 20.68
N ASN A 396 -16.79 4.38 20.87
CA ASN A 396 -16.98 5.68 20.22
C ASN A 396 -16.90 5.57 18.69
N ALA A 397 -15.87 4.89 18.19
CA ALA A 397 -15.68 4.66 16.76
C ALA A 397 -16.80 3.80 16.16
N LEU A 398 -17.31 2.80 16.87
CA LEU A 398 -18.54 2.09 16.48
C LEU A 398 -19.75 3.03 16.36
N GLY A 399 -19.87 3.97 17.29
CA GLY A 399 -20.84 5.06 17.24
C GLY A 399 -20.73 5.91 15.99
N GLU A 400 -19.52 6.38 15.68
CA GLU A 400 -19.21 7.15 14.47
C GLU A 400 -19.58 6.38 13.21
N VAL A 401 -19.17 5.12 13.10
CA VAL A 401 -19.50 4.24 11.97
C VAL A 401 -21.02 4.06 11.84
N SER A 402 -21.73 3.95 12.96
CA SER A 402 -23.18 3.77 12.95
C SER A 402 -23.94 4.97 12.37
N LEU A 403 -23.41 6.19 12.49
CA LEU A 403 -24.03 7.39 11.92
C LEU A 403 -24.21 7.28 10.40
N GLU A 404 -23.33 6.53 9.74
CA GLU A 404 -23.35 6.33 8.29
C GLU A 404 -23.96 4.98 7.87
N CYS A 405 -24.46 4.19 8.82
CA CYS A 405 -25.17 2.94 8.57
C CYS A 405 -26.68 3.15 8.41
N ASP A 406 -27.16 3.37 7.18
CA ASP A 406 -28.60 3.47 6.90
C ASP A 406 -29.32 2.11 6.93
N GLN A 407 -28.65 1.06 6.48
CA GLN A 407 -29.21 -0.29 6.40
C GLN A 407 -29.34 -0.93 7.80
N PRO A 408 -30.49 -1.55 8.15
CA PRO A 408 -30.67 -2.25 9.42
C PRO A 408 -29.60 -3.31 9.71
N ASP A 409 -29.19 -4.06 8.68
CA ASP A 409 -28.20 -5.13 8.81
C ASP A 409 -26.83 -4.60 9.23
N ARG A 410 -26.39 -3.46 8.67
CA ARG A 410 -25.12 -2.82 9.07
C ARG A 410 -25.16 -2.32 10.51
N ARG A 411 -26.31 -1.78 10.95
CA ARG A 411 -26.53 -1.37 12.35
C ARG A 411 -26.52 -2.56 13.30
N ALA A 412 -27.09 -3.70 12.89
CA ALA A 412 -27.05 -4.94 13.67
C ALA A 412 -25.61 -5.46 13.84
N VAL A 413 -24.79 -5.39 12.79
CA VAL A 413 -23.36 -5.72 12.87
C VAL A 413 -22.62 -4.83 13.86
N VAL A 414 -22.83 -3.51 13.83
CA VAL A 414 -22.19 -2.59 14.78
C VAL A 414 -22.59 -2.93 16.23
N ARG A 415 -23.86 -3.21 16.47
CA ARG A 415 -24.38 -3.62 17.78
C ARG A 415 -23.71 -4.90 18.28
N ASP A 416 -23.62 -5.91 17.43
CA ASP A 416 -23.00 -7.19 17.76
C ASP A 416 -21.53 -7.02 18.22
N TYR A 417 -20.76 -6.16 17.57
CA TYR A 417 -19.39 -5.87 18.00
C TYR A 417 -19.29 -5.04 19.29
N ALA A 418 -20.28 -4.19 19.59
CA ALA A 418 -20.35 -3.52 20.89
C ALA A 418 -20.65 -4.54 22.01
N ASP A 419 -21.54 -5.49 21.75
CA ASP A 419 -21.92 -6.54 22.70
C ASP A 419 -20.75 -7.48 23.01
N LYS A 420 -20.05 -7.95 21.97
CA LYS A 420 -18.84 -8.77 22.09
C LYS A 420 -17.74 -8.07 22.90
N LEU A 421 -17.54 -6.77 22.70
CA LEU A 421 -16.56 -6.01 23.48
C LEU A 421 -16.93 -5.99 24.98
N VAL A 422 -18.20 -5.77 25.32
CA VAL A 422 -18.65 -5.71 26.71
C VAL A 422 -18.49 -7.07 27.41
N GLU A 423 -18.78 -8.17 26.69
CA GLU A 423 -18.57 -9.52 27.19
C GLU A 423 -17.09 -9.76 27.53
N LEU A 424 -16.20 -9.49 26.59
CA LEU A 424 -14.74 -9.61 26.80
C LEU A 424 -14.22 -8.66 27.89
N ALA A 425 -14.74 -7.42 27.94
CA ALA A 425 -14.31 -6.43 28.92
C ALA A 425 -14.69 -6.84 30.35
N ALA A 426 -15.77 -7.61 30.53
CA ALA A 426 -16.15 -8.14 31.83
C ALA A 426 -15.16 -9.17 32.38
N GLU A 427 -14.37 -9.81 31.50
CA GLU A 427 -13.30 -10.73 31.89
C GLU A 427 -11.98 -9.98 32.18
N GLY A 428 -11.69 -8.91 31.44
CA GLY A 428 -10.43 -8.18 31.50
C GLY A 428 -10.38 -6.95 32.41
N LEU A 429 -11.53 -6.31 32.68
CA LEU A 429 -11.63 -5.07 33.47
C LEU A 429 -12.47 -5.28 34.74
N SER A 430 -12.27 -4.40 35.73
CA SER A 430 -13.03 -4.43 36.97
C SER A 430 -13.31 -3.02 37.51
N GLY A 431 -14.24 -2.93 38.46
CA GLY A 431 -14.58 -1.70 39.17
C GLY A 431 -14.98 -0.56 38.23
N PHE A 432 -14.35 0.61 38.44
CA PHE A 432 -14.61 1.83 37.68
C PHE A 432 -14.42 1.66 36.17
N ASN A 433 -13.39 0.92 35.75
CA ASN A 433 -13.04 0.77 34.33
C ASN A 433 -14.14 0.01 33.58
N LEU A 434 -14.59 -1.13 34.14
CA LEU A 434 -15.66 -1.92 33.55
C LEU A 434 -17.01 -1.18 33.57
N ALA A 435 -17.29 -0.44 34.65
CA ALA A 435 -18.52 0.35 34.76
C ALA A 435 -18.63 1.38 33.64
N ARG A 436 -17.54 2.09 33.31
CA ARG A 436 -17.51 3.05 32.20
C ARG A 436 -17.74 2.41 30.84
N VAL A 437 -17.10 1.27 30.57
CA VAL A 437 -17.27 0.56 29.30
C VAL A 437 -18.73 0.11 29.13
N ARG A 438 -19.35 -0.42 30.19
CA ARG A 438 -20.77 -0.81 30.18
C ARG A 438 -21.70 0.36 29.96
N GLU A 439 -21.51 1.45 30.72
CA GLU A 439 -22.31 2.67 30.58
C GLU A 439 -22.26 3.20 29.13
N ARG A 440 -21.05 3.27 28.56
CA ARG A 440 -20.85 3.72 27.18
C ARG A 440 -21.48 2.79 26.14
N ALA A 441 -21.39 1.48 26.32
CA ALA A 441 -22.05 0.53 25.43
C ALA A 441 -23.58 0.62 25.52
N ASP A 442 -24.13 0.83 26.73
CA ASP A 442 -25.56 1.00 26.95
C ASP A 442 -26.09 2.32 26.38
N GLU A 443 -25.30 3.39 26.37
CA GLU A 443 -25.59 4.62 25.62
C GLU A 443 -25.72 4.35 24.12
N LEU A 444 -24.73 3.66 23.53
CA LEU A 444 -24.74 3.31 22.11
C LEU A 444 -25.94 2.42 21.76
N ARG A 445 -26.23 1.37 22.54
CA ARG A 445 -27.40 0.49 22.33
C ARG A 445 -28.71 1.26 22.33
N ARG A 446 -28.93 2.09 23.37
CA ARG A 446 -30.15 2.90 23.49
C ARG A 446 -30.32 3.88 22.33
N ALA A 447 -29.22 4.43 21.83
CA ALA A 447 -29.27 5.26 20.64
C ALA A 447 -29.67 4.43 19.42
N LEU A 448 -29.00 3.31 19.14
CA LEU A 448 -29.25 2.44 17.98
C LEU A 448 -30.67 1.85 17.93
N ASP A 449 -31.33 1.64 19.06
CA ASP A 449 -32.72 1.16 19.14
C ASP A 449 -33.76 2.25 18.81
N ALA A 450 -33.38 3.53 18.85
CA ALA A 450 -34.30 4.61 18.59
C ALA A 450 -34.56 4.79 17.08
N PRO A 451 -35.81 5.10 16.67
CA PRO A 451 -36.11 5.40 15.27
C PRO A 451 -35.36 6.64 14.75
N ASP A 452 -34.99 7.57 15.64
CA ASP A 452 -34.21 8.76 15.35
C ASP A 452 -32.73 8.65 15.80
N PHE A 453 -32.15 7.44 15.75
CA PHE A 453 -30.83 7.15 16.34
C PHE A 453 -29.73 8.14 15.95
N LYS A 454 -29.65 8.55 14.67
CA LYS A 454 -28.62 9.51 14.19
C LYS A 454 -28.69 10.84 14.93
N ARG A 455 -29.90 11.34 15.16
CA ARG A 455 -30.14 12.56 15.93
C ARG A 455 -29.76 12.36 17.39
N ARG A 456 -30.10 11.23 18.00
CA ARG A 456 -29.74 10.94 19.40
C ARG A 456 -28.24 10.80 19.63
N LEU A 457 -27.55 10.19 18.67
CA LEU A 457 -26.09 10.15 18.67
C LEU A 457 -25.53 11.56 18.54
N ARG A 458 -26.03 12.40 17.60
CA ARG A 458 -25.50 13.76 17.39
C ARG A 458 -25.80 14.75 18.52
N ASP A 459 -27.03 14.76 19.02
CA ASP A 459 -27.56 15.81 19.90
C ASP A 459 -27.59 15.41 21.38
N GLY A 460 -27.32 14.13 21.69
CA GLY A 460 -27.48 13.56 23.04
C GLY A 460 -26.17 13.40 23.81
N THR A 461 -26.26 12.89 25.05
CA THR A 461 -25.08 12.46 25.83
C THR A 461 -24.38 11.25 25.20
N ALA A 462 -25.05 10.57 24.26
CA ALA A 462 -24.50 9.52 23.41
C ALA A 462 -23.78 10.08 22.18
N TRP A 463 -23.31 11.33 22.23
CA TRP A 463 -22.37 11.85 21.23
C TRP A 463 -21.01 11.20 21.41
N LEU A 464 -20.59 10.52 20.36
CA LEU A 464 -19.46 9.61 20.36
C LEU A 464 -18.25 10.15 19.60
N ALA A 465 -18.39 11.33 18.98
CA ALA A 465 -17.31 12.02 18.29
C ALA A 465 -16.75 13.19 19.14
N GLY A 466 -16.41 14.33 18.54
CA GLY A 466 -15.60 15.39 19.18
C GLY A 466 -16.26 16.11 20.37
N THR A 467 -15.49 16.62 21.32
CA THR A 467 -16.01 17.18 22.60
C THR A 467 -16.10 18.71 22.62
N ALA A 468 -16.60 19.33 21.54
CA ALA A 468 -16.62 20.79 21.38
C ALA A 468 -17.65 21.51 22.26
#